data_AF-A0A6N7VN41-F1
#
_entry.id   AF-A0A6N7VN41-F1
#
_cell.length_a   1.000
_cell.length_b   1.000
_cell.length_c   1.000
_cell.angle_alpha   90.00
_cell.angle_beta   90.00
_cell.angle_gamma   90.00
#
_symmetry.space_group_name_H-M   'P 1'
#
loop_
_entity.id
_entity.type
_entity.pdbx_description
1 polymer ?
#
loop_
_entity_poly.entity_id
_entity_poly.type
_entity_poly.pdbx_seq_one_letter_code
_entity_poly.pdbx_strand_id
1 'polypeptide(L)'
;MSKKQTVVILDVKTPSMARAIRAKCLNCSGYQRAEVRDCVLTDCPLFPYRFGKGPKAARNSLEKSYTVKVVKGECAAWKESE
;
A
#
# COMPACT_ATOMS: atom_id res chain seq x y z
N MET A 1 13.58 -31.65 -14.26
CA MET A 1 13.89 -30.21 -14.13
C MET A 1 13.83 -29.83 -12.66
N SER A 2 14.96 -29.44 -12.07
CA SER A 2 15.03 -29.08 -10.65
C SER A 2 14.30 -27.76 -10.39
N LYS A 3 13.53 -27.69 -9.29
CA LYS A 3 12.85 -26.46 -8.88
C LYS A 3 13.90 -25.39 -8.58
N LYS A 4 13.67 -24.16 -9.08
CA LYS A 4 14.64 -23.05 -8.98
C LYS A 4 14.69 -22.41 -7.58
N GLN A 5 13.56 -22.38 -6.87
CA GLN A 5 13.45 -21.75 -5.56
C GLN A 5 12.30 -22.31 -4.73
N THR A 6 12.42 -22.18 -3.41
CA THR A 6 11.37 -22.49 -2.45
C THR A 6 10.71 -21.19 -2.00
N VAL A 7 9.39 -21.09 -2.18
CA VAL A 7 8.59 -19.96 -1.68
C VAL A 7 7.74 -20.43 -0.51
N VAL A 8 7.61 -19.60 0.51
CA VAL A 8 6.72 -19.85 1.65
C VAL A 8 5.41 -19.12 1.38
N ILE A 9 4.31 -19.87 1.34
CA ILE A 9 2.95 -19.34 1.20
C ILE A 9 2.25 -19.55 2.54
N LEU A 10 1.69 -18.48 3.10
CA LEU A 10 0.79 -18.59 4.24
C LEU A 10 -0.61 -18.94 3.71
N ASP A 11 -1.17 -20.07 4.14
CA ASP A 11 -2.56 -20.42 3.84
C ASP A 11 -3.49 -19.54 4.68
N VAL A 12 -4.08 -18.53 4.04
CA VAL A 12 -5.00 -17.58 4.69
C VAL A 12 -6.41 -17.86 4.18
N LYS A 13 -7.33 -18.22 5.07
CA LYS A 13 -8.74 -18.52 4.75
C LYS A 13 -9.44 -17.45 3.91
N THR A 14 -9.10 -16.17 4.13
CA THR A 14 -9.68 -15.02 3.41
C THR A 14 -8.59 -13.99 3.09
N PRO A 15 -7.84 -14.18 1.99
CA PRO A 15 -6.83 -13.21 1.57
C PRO A 15 -7.54 -11.94 1.08
N SER A 16 -7.05 -10.78 1.47
CA SER A 16 -7.55 -9.51 0.93
C SER A 16 -6.41 -8.52 0.72
N MET A 17 -6.49 -7.78 -0.38
CA MET A 17 -5.48 -6.76 -0.72
C MET A 17 -5.35 -5.72 0.38
N ALA A 18 -6.47 -5.31 0.98
CA ALA A 18 -6.48 -4.39 2.12
C ALA A 18 -5.68 -4.90 3.31
N ARG A 19 -5.80 -6.19 3.65
CA ARG A 19 -5.04 -6.80 4.76
C ARG A 19 -3.56 -6.90 4.43
N ALA A 20 -3.22 -7.27 3.19
CA ALA A 20 -1.83 -7.35 2.73
C ALA A 20 -1.15 -5.97 2.77
N ILE A 21 -1.81 -4.93 2.25
CA ILE A 21 -1.30 -3.56 2.26
C ILE A 21 -1.12 -3.07 3.70
N ARG A 22 -2.10 -3.30 4.58
CA ARG A 22 -2.00 -2.90 5.99
C ARG A 22 -0.86 -3.62 6.70
N ALA A 23 -0.65 -4.91 6.45
CA ALA A 23 0.49 -5.65 6.99
C ALA A 23 1.82 -5.07 6.51
N LYS A 24 1.92 -4.68 5.23
CA LYS A 24 3.10 -3.99 4.69
C LYS A 24 3.33 -2.63 5.35
N CYS A 25 2.29 -1.82 5.55
CA CYS A 25 2.40 -0.54 6.25
C CYS A 25 2.88 -0.73 7.69
N LEU A 26 2.34 -1.71 8.42
CA LEU A 26 2.79 -2.04 9.78
C LEU A 26 4.26 -2.49 9.79
N ASN A 27 4.67 -3.31 8.82
CA ASN A 27 6.07 -3.73 8.73
C ASN A 27 7.01 -2.54 8.44
N CYS A 28 6.59 -1.61 7.58
CA CYS A 28 7.35 -0.40 7.26
C CYS A 28 7.52 0.54 8.47
N SER A 29 6.54 0.59 9.37
CA SER A 29 6.52 1.47 10.54
C SER A 29 7.02 0.79 11.82
N GLY A 30 7.82 -0.27 11.71
CA GLY A 30 8.30 -1.03 12.88
C GLY A 30 7.19 -1.56 13.78
N TYR A 31 6.04 -1.95 13.20
CA TYR A 31 4.82 -2.40 13.88
C TYR A 31 4.13 -1.36 14.77
N GLN A 32 4.53 -0.09 14.68
CA GLN A 32 3.89 1.00 15.40
C GLN A 32 2.64 1.50 14.67
N ARG A 33 1.46 1.30 15.28
CA ARG A 33 0.17 1.68 14.67
C ARG A 33 -0.01 3.19 14.53
N ALA A 34 0.60 3.96 15.44
CA ALA A 34 0.57 5.42 15.40
C ALA A 34 1.29 5.95 14.15
N GLU A 35 2.47 5.43 13.86
CA GLU A 35 3.26 5.81 12.68
C GLU A 35 2.58 5.47 11.34
N VAL A 36 1.74 4.42 11.29
CA VAL A 36 0.91 4.17 10.08
C VAL A 36 -0.15 5.26 9.89
N ARG A 37 -0.69 5.81 10.99
CA ARG A 37 -1.68 6.87 10.95
C ARG A 37 -1.04 8.20 10.56
N ASP A 38 0.07 8.51 11.21
CA ASP A 38 0.83 9.76 11.09
C ASP A 38 1.99 9.62 10.10
N CYS A 39 1.81 8.76 9.10
CA CYS A 39 2.82 8.48 8.09
C CYS A 39 3.09 9.75 7.27
N VAL A 40 4.35 10.17 7.23
CA VAL A 40 4.80 11.36 6.50
C VAL A 40 5.06 11.09 5.01
N LEU A 41 5.11 9.83 4.59
CA LEU A 41 5.38 9.41 3.21
C LEU A 41 4.12 9.52 2.34
N THR A 42 3.67 10.74 2.06
CA THR A 42 2.45 11.02 1.27
C THR A 42 2.55 10.58 -0.18
N ASP A 43 3.76 10.50 -0.73
CA ASP A 43 4.02 10.09 -2.11
C ASP A 43 4.06 8.56 -2.28
N CYS A 44 3.88 7.80 -1.19
CA CYS A 44 3.84 6.35 -1.25
C CYS A 44 2.61 5.87 -2.06
N PRO A 45 2.76 4.95 -3.03
CA PRO A 45 1.64 4.42 -3.81
C PRO A 45 0.60 3.68 -2.95
N LEU A 46 1.02 3.19 -1.78
CA LEU A 46 0.15 2.52 -0.82
C LEU A 46 -0.54 3.48 0.15
N PHE A 47 -0.15 4.76 0.18
CA PHE A 47 -0.70 5.76 1.11
C PHE A 47 -2.22 5.83 1.07
N PRO A 48 -2.91 5.86 -0.10
CA PRO A 48 -4.37 5.91 -0.15
C PRO A 48 -5.04 4.65 0.42
N TYR A 49 -4.35 3.51 0.35
CA TYR A 49 -4.89 2.20 0.67
C TYR A 49 -4.52 1.71 2.08
N ARG A 50 -3.70 2.46 2.83
CA ARG A 50 -3.18 2.06 4.17
C ARG A 50 -4.26 1.77 5.23
N PHE A 51 -5.47 2.30 5.03
CA PHE A 51 -6.64 2.06 5.88
C PHE A 51 -7.63 1.03 5.31
N GLY A 52 -7.21 0.26 4.30
CA GLY A 52 -8.04 -0.79 3.70
C GLY A 52 -9.23 -0.27 2.90
N LYS A 53 -9.18 1.00 2.48
CA LYS A 53 -10.22 1.63 1.65
C LYS A 53 -9.95 1.32 0.18
N GLY A 54 -11.01 1.03 -0.58
CA GLY A 54 -10.91 0.96 -2.05
C GLY A 54 -10.61 2.33 -2.68
N PRO A 55 -10.23 2.40 -3.96
CA PRO A 55 -9.75 3.62 -4.61
C PRO A 55 -10.72 4.80 -4.52
N LYS A 56 -12.02 4.58 -4.76
CA LYS A 56 -13.05 5.62 -4.62
C LYS A 56 -13.17 6.13 -3.17
N ALA A 57 -13.20 5.20 -2.20
CA ALA A 57 -13.33 5.54 -0.79
C ALA A 57 -12.07 6.18 -0.20
N ALA A 58 -10.90 5.77 -0.69
CA ALA A 58 -9.60 6.36 -0.35
C ALA A 58 -9.54 7.81 -0.81
N ARG A 59 -9.90 8.08 -2.07
CA ARG A 59 -9.97 9.43 -2.64
C ARG A 59 -10.86 10.35 -1.81
N ASN A 60 -12.13 9.96 -1.60
CA ASN A 60 -13.09 10.76 -0.83
C ASN A 60 -12.63 11.00 0.63
N SER A 61 -11.84 10.08 1.20
CA SER A 61 -11.31 10.24 2.55
C SER A 61 -10.12 11.17 2.61
N LEU A 62 -9.24 11.10 1.61
CA LEU A 62 -8.02 11.91 1.54
C LEU A 62 -8.32 13.35 1.13
N GLU A 63 -9.29 13.58 0.23
CA GLU A 63 -9.72 14.92 -0.19
C GLU A 63 -10.24 15.78 0.98
N LYS A 64 -10.62 15.18 2.10
CA LYS A 64 -11.05 15.90 3.31
C LYS A 64 -9.92 16.60 4.05
N SER A 65 -8.70 16.09 3.94
CA SER A 65 -7.56 16.55 4.75
C SER A 65 -6.30 16.86 3.94
N TYR A 66 -6.21 16.39 2.70
CA TYR A 66 -5.04 16.55 1.83
C TYR A 66 -5.44 17.11 0.47
N THR A 67 -4.56 17.89 -0.14
CA THR A 67 -4.68 18.28 -1.55
C THR A 67 -4.36 17.07 -2.43
N VAL A 68 -5.40 16.40 -2.93
CA VAL A 68 -5.24 15.19 -3.75
C VAL A 68 -5.05 15.55 -5.22
N LYS A 69 -3.85 15.29 -5.77
CA LYS A 69 -3.58 15.35 -7.21
C LYS A 69 -3.63 13.93 -7.77
N VAL A 70 -4.61 13.66 -8.62
CA VAL A 70 -4.69 12.35 -9.28
C VAL A 70 -3.94 12.40 -10.59
N VAL A 71 -2.72 11.85 -10.58
CA VAL A 71 -1.96 11.58 -11.79
C VAL A 71 -2.49 10.30 -12.44
N LYS A 72 -2.77 10.33 -13.74
CA LYS A 72 -3.00 9.12 -14.52
C LYS A 72 -1.65 8.46 -14.75
N GLY A 73 -1.35 7.42 -13.98
CA GLY A 73 -0.20 6.55 -14.20
C GLY A 73 -0.67 5.16 -14.65
N GLU A 74 -0.06 4.63 -15.69
CA GLU A 74 -0.11 3.19 -15.99
C GLU A 74 0.75 2.46 -14.94
N CYS A 75 0.43 1.21 -14.60
CA CYS A 75 1.07 0.43 -13.53
C CYS A 75 2.58 0.17 -13.77
N ALA A 76 3.14 0.64 -14.88
CA ALA A 76 4.50 0.43 -15.32
C ALA A 76 5.14 1.75 -15.80
N ALA A 77 5.66 2.54 -14.87
CA ALA A 77 6.78 3.44 -15.10
C ALA A 77 7.15 4.13 -13.77
N TRP A 78 7.78 3.40 -12.86
CA TRP A 78 8.78 4.06 -12.03
C TRP A 78 9.88 4.46 -13.01
N LYS A 79 9.84 5.69 -13.53
CA LYS A 79 11.02 6.25 -14.19
C LYS A 79 12.10 6.27 -13.13
N GLU A 80 12.99 5.29 -13.23
CA GLU A 80 14.36 5.43 -12.79
C GLU A 80 14.83 6.77 -13.36
N SER A 81 14.93 7.77 -12.50
CA SER A 81 15.57 9.03 -12.87
C SER A 81 17.05 8.74 -12.79
N GLU A 82 17.71 9.00 -13.92
CA GLU A 82 19.15 8.83 -14.21
C GLU A 82 20.09 9.26 -13.07
#